data_AF-A0A838L273-F1
#
_entry.id   AF-A0A838L273-F1
#
_cell.length_a   1.000
_cell.length_b   1.000
_cell.length_c   1.000
_cell.angle_alpha   90.00
_cell.angle_beta   90.00
_cell.angle_gamma   90.00
#
_symmetry.space_group_name_H-M   'P 1'
#
loop_
_entity.id
_entity.type
_entity.pdbx_description
1 polymer ?
#
loop_
_entity_poly.entity_id
_entity_poly.type
_entity_poly.pdbx_seq_one_letter_code
_entity_poly.pdbx_strand_id
1 'polypeptide(L)' 'MRSLPRIETMTQAREVLREMSWEQEITAEQDEWQATIKKHSDQEFSAAFPEQETGTISLFDASKILLEHGHHDLYLV' A
#
# COMPACT_ATOMS: atom_id res chain seq x y z
N MET A 1 12.46 3.53 -6.46
CA MET A 1 12.31 2.90 -5.13
C MET A 1 12.75 3.87 -4.04
N ARG A 2 11.78 4.40 -3.29
CA ARG A 2 11.98 5.29 -2.14
C ARG A 2 11.47 4.58 -0.88
N SER A 3 12.30 4.48 0.15
CA SER A 3 11.86 3.96 1.45
C SER A 3 10.85 4.93 2.08
N LEU A 4 9.77 4.38 2.61
CA LEU A 4 8.73 5.10 3.33
C LEU A 4 8.86 4.87 4.84
N PRO A 5 8.46 5.84 5.68
CA PRO A 5 8.38 5.62 7.11
C PRO A 5 7.36 4.54 7.43
N ARG A 6 7.53 3.89 8.59
CA ARG A 6 6.53 2.96 9.13
C ARG A 6 5.18 3.65 9.30
N ILE A 7 4.12 2.88 9.05
CA ILE A 7 2.74 3.35 9.16
C ILE A 7 2.14 2.74 10.41
N GLU A 8 1.80 3.60 11.37
CA GLU A 8 1.28 3.21 12.68
C GLU A 8 -0.20 3.58 12.83
N THR A 9 -0.72 4.42 11.93
CA THR A 9 -2.10 4.93 12.00
C THR A 9 -2.78 4.92 10.63
N MET A 10 -4.11 4.80 10.66
CA MET A 10 -4.96 4.93 9.46
C MET A 10 -4.78 6.28 8.75
N THR A 11 -4.49 7.35 9.51
CA THR A 11 -4.27 8.69 8.94
C THR A 11 -3.01 8.71 8.10
N GLN A 12 -1.89 8.22 8.63
CA GLN A 12 -0.63 8.11 7.89
C GLN A 12 -0.77 7.24 6.64
N ALA A 13 -1.44 6.08 6.76
CA ALA A 13 -1.70 5.19 5.63
C ALA A 13 -2.42 5.94 4.49
N ARG A 14 -3.47 6.68 4.85
CA ARG A 14 -4.28 7.43 3.89
C ARG A 14 -3.52 8.58 3.24
N GLU A 15 -2.70 9.30 4.00
CA GLU A 15 -1.87 10.39 3.48
C GLU A 15 -0.89 9.86 2.44
N VAL A 16 -0.16 8.79 2.78
CA VAL A 16 0.79 8.14 1.87
C VAL A 16 0.11 7.68 0.58
N LEU A 17 -1.04 7.00 0.66
CA LEU A 17 -1.78 6.54 -0.53
C LEU A 17 -2.30 7.68 -1.40
N ARG A 18 -2.67 8.82 -0.79
CA ARG A 18 -3.13 10.00 -1.54
C ARG A 18 -1.99 10.69 -2.29
N GLU A 19 -0.80 10.75 -1.68
CA GLU A 19 0.39 11.36 -2.28
C GLU A 19 1.01 10.54 -3.42
N MET A 20 0.61 9.27 -3.56
CA MET A 20 1.02 8.44 -4.69
C MET A 20 0.59 9.05 -6.03
N SER A 21 1.47 8.91 -7.02
CA SER A 21 1.16 9.20 -8.41
C SER A 21 0.28 8.11 -9.03
N TRP A 22 -0.32 8.41 -10.18
CA TRP A 22 -1.10 7.41 -10.92
C TRP A 22 -0.23 6.23 -11.33
N GLU A 23 -0.79 5.02 -11.22
CA GLU A 23 -0.13 3.72 -11.43
C GLU A 23 1.08 3.44 -10.54
N GLN A 24 1.34 4.29 -9.54
CA GLN A 24 2.42 4.07 -8.60
C GLN A 24 2.09 2.93 -7.65
N GLU A 25 3.14 2.27 -7.14
CA GLU A 25 3.00 1.11 -6.26
C GLU A 25 3.72 1.33 -4.93
N ILE A 26 3.12 0.87 -3.84
CA ILE A 26 3.80 0.70 -2.55
C ILE A 26 3.96 -0.79 -2.31
N THR A 27 5.17 -1.21 -2.01
CA THR A 27 5.50 -2.57 -1.59
C THR A 27 5.79 -2.58 -0.09
N ALA A 28 5.14 -3.47 0.63
CA ALA A 28 5.52 -3.90 1.98
C ALA A 28 6.26 -5.24 1.87
N GLU A 29 7.48 -5.32 2.41
CA GLU A 29 8.34 -6.51 2.30
C GLU A 29 8.79 -6.98 3.70
N GLN A 30 8.67 -8.28 3.95
CA GLN A 30 9.22 -8.96 5.13
C GLN A 30 9.67 -10.37 4.75
N ASP A 31 10.98 -10.66 4.84
CA ASP A 31 11.58 -11.96 4.53
C ASP A 31 11.03 -12.58 3.23
N GLU A 32 10.20 -13.62 3.30
CA GLU A 32 9.60 -14.33 2.15
C GLU A 32 8.18 -13.85 1.79
N TRP A 33 7.74 -12.73 2.36
CA TRP A 33 6.40 -12.18 2.21
C TRP A 33 6.44 -10.76 1.63
N GLN A 34 5.57 -10.51 0.64
CA GLN A 34 5.44 -9.23 -0.03
C GLN A 34 3.96 -8.90 -0.26
N ALA A 35 3.54 -7.68 0.06
CA ALA A 35 2.28 -7.13 -0.44
C ALA A 35 2.54 -5.85 -1.22
N THR A 36 1.80 -5.66 -2.30
CA THR A 36 1.83 -4.42 -3.07
C THR A 36 0.47 -3.75 -3.07
N ILE A 37 0.45 -2.43 -3.10
CA ILE A 37 -0.75 -1.61 -3.31
C ILE A 37 -0.48 -0.68 -4.49
N LYS A 38 -1.28 -0.80 -5.55
CA LYS A 38 -1.20 0.03 -6.75
C LYS A 38 -2.31 1.09 -6.75
N LYS A 39 -1.98 2.33 -7.11
CA LYS A 39 -2.95 3.41 -7.27
C LYS A 39 -3.49 3.47 -8.70
N HIS A 40 -4.80 3.36 -8.86
CA HIS A 40 -5.48 3.57 -10.14
C HIS A 40 -6.15 4.95 -10.20
N SER A 41 -6.60 5.49 -9.07
CA SER A 41 -7.08 6.86 -8.93
C SER A 41 -7.02 7.32 -7.48
N ASP A 42 -7.47 8.53 -7.16
CA ASP A 42 -7.55 9.01 -5.77
C ASP A 42 -8.53 8.21 -4.89
N GLN A 43 -9.40 7.39 -5.50
CA GLN A 43 -10.39 6.57 -4.80
C GLN A 43 -10.23 5.07 -5.04
N GLU A 44 -9.47 4.67 -6.06
CA GLU A 44 -9.38 3.30 -6.54
C GLU A 44 -7.94 2.77 -6.49
N PHE A 45 -7.79 1.61 -5.87
CA PHE A 45 -6.51 0.93 -5.68
C PHE A 45 -6.69 -0.56 -5.99
N SER A 46 -5.60 -1.30 -6.17
CA SER A 46 -5.60 -2.76 -6.03
C SER A 46 -4.46 -3.17 -5.12
N ALA A 47 -4.57 -4.35 -4.52
CA ALA A 47 -3.54 -4.92 -3.69
C ALA A 47 -3.20 -6.33 -4.18
N ALA A 48 -1.92 -6.69 -4.20
CA ALA A 48 -1.48 -8.05 -4.48
C ALA A 48 -0.69 -8.58 -3.28
N PHE A 49 -0.92 -9.85 -2.98
CA PHE A 49 -0.27 -10.65 -1.95
C PHE A 49 0.32 -11.89 -2.62
N PRO A 50 1.20 -12.66 -1.95
CA PRO A 50 1.91 -13.78 -2.59
C PRO A 50 0.97 -14.85 -3.17
N GLU A 51 -0.22 -15.00 -2.59
CA GLU A 51 -1.20 -16.04 -2.95
C GLU A 51 -2.46 -15.50 -3.63
N GLN A 52 -2.66 -14.17 -3.67
CA GLN A 52 -3.92 -13.57 -4.15
C GLN A 52 -3.75 -12.12 -4.61
N GLU A 53 -4.57 -11.70 -5.56
CA GLU A 53 -4.73 -10.30 -5.95
C GLU A 53 -6.16 -9.85 -5.66
N THR A 54 -6.32 -8.64 -5.13
CA THR A 54 -7.62 -8.01 -4.97
C THR A 54 -8.07 -7.39 -6.28
N GLY A 55 -9.39 -7.32 -6.49
CA GLY A 55 -9.95 -6.39 -7.48
C GLY A 55 -9.74 -4.93 -7.07
N THR A 56 -10.43 -4.01 -7.74
CA THR A 56 -10.44 -2.59 -7.35
C THR A 56 -11.04 -2.43 -5.95
N ILE A 57 -10.26 -1.86 -5.04
CA ILE A 57 -10.61 -1.58 -3.65
C ILE A 57 -10.61 -0.07 -3.39
N SER A 58 -11.33 0.33 -2.33
CA SER A 58 -11.44 1.73 -1.93
C SER A 58 -10.17 2.24 -1.25
N LEU A 59 -9.99 3.56 -1.21
CA LEU A 59 -8.95 4.20 -0.37
C LEU A 59 -8.99 3.71 1.09
N PHE A 60 -10.18 3.46 1.64
CA PHE A 60 -10.30 3.01 3.02
C PHE A 60 -9.73 1.59 3.22
N ASP A 61 -10.04 0.67 2.31
CA ASP A 61 -9.55 -0.71 2.37
C ASP A 61 -8.05 -0.76 2.08
N ALA A 62 -7.59 -0.02 1.08
CA ALA A 62 -6.16 0.13 0.81
C ALA A 62 -5.39 0.71 2.01
N SER A 63 -5.97 1.69 2.70
CA SER A 63 -5.37 2.27 3.92
C SER A 63 -5.30 1.25 5.05
N LYS A 64 -6.29 0.36 5.20
CA LYS A 64 -6.26 -0.71 6.20
C LYS A 64 -5.16 -1.72 5.89
N ILE A 65 -5.07 -2.18 4.64
CA ILE A 65 -4.04 -3.12 4.20
C ILE A 65 -2.65 -2.50 4.47
N LEU A 66 -2.44 -1.24 4.07
CA LEU A 66 -1.17 -0.56 4.30
C LEU A 66 -0.85 -0.41 5.79
N LEU A 67 -1.85 -0.20 6.64
CA LEU A 67 -1.64 -0.13 8.10
C LEU A 67 -1.28 -1.49 8.68
N GLU A 68 -2.00 -2.55 8.30
CA GLU A 68 -1.76 -3.92 8.78
C GLU A 68 -0.33 -4.38 8.45
N HIS A 69 0.18 -3.96 7.29
CA HIS A 69 1.52 -4.30 6.79
C HIS A 69 2.54 -3.16 6.96
N GLY A 70 2.13 -2.06 7.59
CA GLY A 70 2.89 -0.82 7.68
C GLY A 70 4.08 -0.85 8.62
N HIS A 71 4.20 -1.93 9.39
CA HIS A 71 5.29 -2.20 10.31
C HIS A 71 6.48 -2.89 9.63
N HIS A 72 6.27 -3.42 8.42
CA HIS A 72 7.31 -3.97 7.55
C HIS A 72 8.09 -2.86 6.85
N ASP A 73 9.13 -3.24 6.09
CA ASP A 73 9.85 -2.29 5.26
C ASP A 73 8.98 -1.89 4.07
N LEU A 74 8.72 -0.58 3.96
CA LEU A 74 7.84 -0.01 2.94
C LEU A 74 8.66 0.71 1.86
N TYR A 75 8.33 0.42 0.61
CA TYR A 75 9.00 0.98 -0.56
C TYR A 75 7.98 1.52 -1.57
N LEU A 76 8.12 2.78 -1.94
CA LEU A 76 7.40 3.39 -3.05
C LEU A 76 8.18 3.12 -4.35
N VAL A 77 7.55 2.44 -5.31
CA VAL A 77 8.13 2.02 -6.59
C VAL A 77 7.62 2.92 -7.71
#